data_AF-A0A090UZF9-F1
#
_entry.id   AF-A0A090UZF9-F1
#
_cell.length_a   1.000
_cell.length_b   1.000
_cell.length_c   1.000
_cell.angle_alpha   90.00
_cell.angle_beta   90.00
_cell.angle_gamma   90.00
#
_symmetry.space_group_name_H-M   'P 1'
#
loop_
_entity.id
_entity.type
_entity.pdbx_description
1 polymer ?
#
loop_
_entity_poly.entity_id
_entity_poly.type
_entity_poly.pdbx_seq_one_letter_code
_entity_poly.pdbx_strand_id
1 'polypeptide(L)'
;MGFTYPAIAGAMKNDQRAFSAALASLQGTASNFATHCIQDSRVREQYLRDIQKMSAEFVHAVESGKMTPREAASLASQMRNEILDLSRLRNSPVGRAYAKKLKPSGRTMADLTEHYSTRMFQQSFESLSERQQATVFKEMIQSAGRDRGAVSGIAKTLGVAGKRVLFVSLAIAAYEIYQAEDKTTETLHQGAIATAGIAGGWGAGAAVVATGVCAATAPLCIGVAAIVGGILASAGTDLLFGTMYVLPQERN
;
A
#
# COMPACT_ATOMS: atom_id res chain seq x y z
N MET A 1 -52.15 31.05 -15.00
CA MET A 1 -50.86 30.44 -15.38
C MET A 1 -50.01 30.31 -14.12
N GLY A 2 -50.10 29.19 -13.42
CA GLY A 2 -49.30 28.91 -12.22
C GLY A 2 -48.37 27.76 -12.53
N PHE A 3 -47.14 28.06 -12.96
CA PHE A 3 -46.13 27.02 -13.20
C PHE A 3 -45.62 26.49 -11.86
N THR A 4 -45.52 25.17 -11.79
CA THR A 4 -45.00 24.36 -10.68
C THR A 4 -43.50 24.61 -10.48
N TYR A 5 -43.11 25.41 -9.47
CA TYR A 5 -41.70 25.67 -9.10
C TYR A 5 -41.14 24.97 -7.83
N PRO A 6 -41.89 24.35 -6.90
CA PRO A 6 -41.28 23.81 -5.68
C PRO A 6 -40.54 22.47 -5.91
N ALA A 7 -40.99 21.64 -6.85
CA ALA A 7 -40.37 20.33 -7.12
C ALA A 7 -38.98 20.46 -7.77
N ILE A 8 -38.79 21.44 -8.67
CA ILE A 8 -37.52 21.67 -9.37
C ILE A 8 -36.47 22.27 -8.42
N ALA A 9 -36.88 23.19 -7.53
CA ALA A 9 -36.00 23.73 -6.50
C ALA A 9 -35.59 22.67 -5.46
N GLY A 10 -36.51 21.77 -5.08
CA GLY A 10 -36.21 20.63 -4.20
C GLY A 10 -35.26 19.62 -4.84
N ALA A 11 -35.44 19.30 -6.13
CA ALA A 11 -34.55 18.43 -6.89
C ALA A 11 -33.13 19.02 -7.01
N MET A 12 -33.00 20.30 -7.39
CA MET A 12 -31.70 20.97 -7.47
C MET A 12 -30.96 21.04 -6.12
N LYS A 13 -31.69 21.22 -5.01
CA LYS A 13 -31.11 21.24 -3.65
C LYS A 13 -30.68 19.86 -3.15
N ASN A 14 -31.28 18.79 -3.70
CA ASN A 14 -30.87 17.41 -3.45
C ASN A 14 -29.65 17.04 -4.30
N ASP A 15 -29.62 17.44 -5.57
CA ASP A 15 -28.47 17.24 -6.46
C ASP A 15 -27.21 17.95 -5.94
N GLN A 16 -27.36 19.18 -5.44
CA GLN A 16 -26.27 19.93 -4.81
C GLN A 16 -25.70 19.18 -3.59
N ARG A 17 -26.57 18.63 -2.73
CA ARG A 17 -26.15 17.88 -1.53
C ARG A 17 -25.48 16.56 -1.90
N ALA A 18 -26.03 15.82 -2.86
CA ALA A 18 -25.45 14.58 -3.36
C ALA A 18 -24.07 14.81 -4.00
N PHE A 19 -23.93 15.90 -4.76
CA PHE A 19 -22.66 16.29 -5.37
C PHE A 19 -21.60 16.65 -4.32
N SER A 20 -21.95 17.46 -3.31
CA SER A 20 -21.04 17.80 -2.22
C SER A 20 -20.60 16.56 -1.42
N ALA A 21 -21.53 15.65 -1.13
CA ALA A 21 -21.21 14.38 -0.46
C ALA A 21 -20.27 13.49 -1.29
N ALA A 22 -20.45 13.45 -2.61
CA ALA A 22 -19.55 12.71 -3.51
C ALA A 22 -18.14 13.31 -3.57
N LEU A 23 -18.02 14.64 -3.62
CA LEU A 23 -16.72 15.34 -3.59
C LEU A 23 -15.99 15.10 -2.27
N ALA A 24 -16.71 15.23 -1.16
CA ALA A 24 -16.23 14.93 0.17
C ALA A 24 -15.69 13.48 0.25
N SER A 25 -16.49 12.50 -0.15
CA SER A 25 -16.07 11.09 -0.19
C SER A 25 -14.82 10.86 -1.06
N LEU A 26 -14.77 11.49 -2.24
CA LEU A 26 -13.62 11.42 -3.12
C LEU A 26 -12.35 11.98 -2.44
N GLN A 27 -12.46 13.13 -1.78
CA GLN A 27 -11.36 13.76 -1.05
C GLN A 27 -10.89 12.91 0.14
N GLY A 28 -11.81 12.35 0.93
CA GLY A 28 -11.49 11.42 2.02
C GLY A 28 -10.78 10.17 1.51
N THR A 29 -11.30 9.57 0.43
CA THR A 29 -10.72 8.37 -0.19
C THR A 29 -9.33 8.65 -0.77
N ALA A 30 -9.14 9.78 -1.46
CA ALA A 30 -7.85 10.18 -2.02
C ALA A 30 -6.80 10.44 -0.92
N SER A 31 -7.20 11.08 0.18
CA SER A 31 -6.31 11.36 1.32
C SER A 31 -5.88 10.08 2.04
N ASN A 32 -6.80 9.14 2.19
CA ASN A 32 -6.51 7.82 2.74
C ASN A 32 -5.59 7.01 1.80
N PHE A 33 -5.89 7.01 0.49
CA PHE A 33 -5.03 6.40 -0.53
C PHE A 33 -3.60 6.93 -0.46
N ALA A 34 -3.47 8.25 -0.40
CA ALA A 34 -2.21 8.95 -0.27
C ALA A 34 -1.43 8.54 0.99
N THR A 35 -2.09 8.50 2.15
CA THR A 35 -1.47 8.16 3.44
C THR A 35 -0.84 6.77 3.43
N HIS A 36 -1.55 5.78 2.90
CA HIS A 36 -1.02 4.42 2.81
C HIS A 36 0.07 4.27 1.73
N CYS A 37 -0.01 5.00 0.61
CA CYS A 37 1.10 5.05 -0.35
C CYS A 37 2.39 5.59 0.30
N ILE A 38 2.27 6.58 1.17
CA ILE A 38 3.39 7.11 1.97
C ILE A 38 3.90 6.04 2.95
N GLN A 39 3.00 5.36 3.67
CA GLN A 39 3.35 4.28 4.58
C GLN A 39 4.07 3.14 3.86
N ASP A 40 3.53 2.63 2.76
CA ASP A 40 4.10 1.51 1.99
C ASP A 40 5.48 1.88 1.42
N SER A 41 5.67 3.13 1.00
CA SER A 41 7.00 3.65 0.62
C SER A 41 7.98 3.58 1.78
N ARG A 42 7.59 4.01 2.99
CA ARG A 42 8.44 3.94 4.19
C ARG A 42 8.74 2.51 4.60
N VAL A 43 7.76 1.61 4.51
CA VAL A 43 7.94 0.18 4.77
C VAL A 43 8.92 -0.43 3.77
N ARG A 44 8.84 -0.05 2.49
CA ARG A 44 9.79 -0.51 1.47
C ARG A 44 11.20 0.01 1.75
N GLU A 45 11.35 1.27 2.11
CA GLU A 45 12.65 1.83 2.48
C GLU A 45 13.26 1.12 3.70
N GLN A 46 12.44 0.82 4.72
CA GLN A 46 12.90 0.07 5.89
C GLN A 46 13.31 -1.35 5.53
N TYR A 47 12.49 -2.06 4.74
CA TYR A 47 12.83 -3.40 4.22
C TYR A 47 14.20 -3.40 3.52
N LEU A 48 14.48 -2.39 2.68
CA LEU A 48 15.77 -2.29 1.99
C LEU A 48 16.94 -2.09 2.95
N ARG A 49 16.78 -1.22 3.95
CA ARG A 49 17.80 -1.01 4.98
C ARG A 49 18.06 -2.31 5.76
N ASP A 50 17.01 -3.02 6.15
CA ASP A 50 17.11 -4.23 6.96
C ASP A 50 17.83 -5.36 6.20
N ILE A 51 17.48 -5.61 4.93
CA ILE A 51 18.17 -6.65 4.14
C ILE A 51 19.63 -6.27 3.84
N GLN A 52 19.92 -4.99 3.61
CA GLN A 52 21.28 -4.51 3.34
C GLN A 52 22.16 -4.67 4.58
N LYS A 53 21.66 -4.23 5.74
CA LYS A 53 22.33 -4.36 7.02
C LYS A 53 22.59 -5.83 7.37
N MET A 54 21.56 -6.67 7.30
CA MET A 54 21.66 -8.12 7.52
C MET A 54 22.72 -8.76 6.61
N SER A 55 22.68 -8.47 5.31
CA SER A 55 23.65 -9.01 4.34
C SER A 55 25.09 -8.57 4.67
N ALA A 56 25.30 -7.30 5.01
CA ALA A 56 26.61 -6.77 5.37
C ALA A 56 27.16 -7.44 6.64
N GLU A 57 26.32 -7.64 7.66
CA GLU A 57 26.69 -8.33 8.90
C GLU A 57 27.14 -9.77 8.65
N PHE A 58 26.42 -10.52 7.81
CA PHE A 58 26.80 -11.89 7.47
C PHE A 58 28.05 -11.97 6.60
N VAL A 59 28.23 -11.06 5.64
CA VAL A 59 29.48 -10.98 4.87
C VAL A 59 30.66 -10.75 5.81
N HIS A 60 30.54 -9.80 6.74
CA HIS A 60 31.58 -9.52 7.71
C HIS A 60 31.85 -10.70 8.66
N ALA A 61 30.81 -11.43 9.09
CA ALA A 61 30.96 -12.63 9.93
C ALA A 61 31.75 -13.74 9.22
N VAL A 62 31.54 -13.92 7.91
CA VAL A 62 32.31 -14.87 7.09
C VAL A 62 33.75 -14.42 6.92
N GLU A 63 33.97 -13.14 6.58
CA GLU A 63 35.30 -12.59 6.33
C GLU A 63 36.17 -12.54 7.59
N SER A 64 35.56 -12.37 8.77
CA SER A 64 36.25 -12.43 10.06
C SER A 64 36.43 -13.85 10.61
N GLY A 65 36.03 -14.89 9.85
CA GLY A 65 36.16 -16.29 10.26
C GLY A 65 35.23 -16.72 11.40
N LYS A 66 34.25 -15.88 11.77
CA LYS A 66 33.29 -16.16 12.85
C LYS A 66 32.17 -17.10 12.41
N MET A 67 31.95 -17.26 11.10
CA MET A 67 30.87 -18.06 10.54
C MET A 67 31.31 -18.69 9.22
N THR A 68 30.85 -19.90 8.92
CA THR A 68 31.15 -20.53 7.62
C THR A 68 30.30 -19.90 6.51
N PRO A 69 30.78 -19.85 5.25
CA PRO A 69 29.98 -19.33 4.13
C PRO A 69 28.61 -20.02 3.98
N ARG A 70 28.57 -21.36 4.15
CA ARG A 70 27.34 -22.15 4.05
C ARG A 70 26.33 -21.76 5.12
N GLU A 71 26.77 -21.66 6.37
CA GLU A 71 25.93 -21.27 7.50
C GLU A 71 25.40 -19.85 7.33
N ALA A 72 26.26 -18.91 6.98
CA ALA A 72 25.87 -17.51 6.74
C ALA A 72 24.88 -17.38 5.58
N ALA A 73 25.04 -18.15 4.50
CA ALA A 73 24.11 -18.16 3.37
C ALA A 73 22.73 -18.71 3.77
N SER A 74 22.69 -19.74 4.60
CA SER A 74 21.45 -20.30 5.15
C SER A 74 20.71 -19.29 6.02
N LEU A 75 21.41 -18.69 6.98
CA LEU A 75 20.85 -17.68 7.88
C LEU A 75 20.40 -16.43 7.13
N ALA A 76 21.20 -15.93 6.18
CA ALA A 76 20.84 -14.77 5.36
C ALA A 76 19.57 -15.02 4.53
N SER A 77 19.39 -16.24 4.00
CA SER A 77 18.18 -16.61 3.26
C SER A 77 16.95 -16.65 4.17
N GLN A 78 17.08 -17.27 5.35
CA GLN A 78 16.01 -17.38 6.35
C GLN A 78 15.61 -15.99 6.88
N MET A 79 16.57 -15.21 7.35
CA MET A 79 16.32 -13.85 7.85
C MET A 79 15.74 -12.93 6.77
N ARG A 80 16.16 -13.06 5.51
CA ARG A 80 15.54 -12.29 4.41
C ARG A 80 14.05 -12.61 4.27
N ASN A 81 13.66 -13.87 4.42
CA ASN A 81 12.26 -14.28 4.34
C ASN A 81 11.47 -13.72 5.52
N GLU A 82 12.03 -13.75 6.73
CA GLU A 82 11.41 -13.13 7.92
C GLU A 82 11.25 -11.61 7.77
N ILE A 83 12.29 -10.90 7.32
CA ILE A 83 12.23 -9.47 7.04
C ILE A 83 11.14 -9.16 5.99
N LEU A 84 10.99 -10.02 4.98
CA LEU A 84 9.94 -9.88 3.98
C LEU A 84 8.54 -10.07 4.58
N ASP A 85 8.36 -11.04 5.47
CA ASP A 85 7.08 -11.30 6.13
C ASP A 85 6.71 -10.19 7.12
N LEU A 86 7.67 -9.68 7.88
CA LEU A 86 7.48 -8.48 8.71
C LEU A 86 7.10 -7.26 7.88
N SER A 87 7.76 -7.04 6.73
CA SER A 87 7.40 -5.96 5.80
C SER A 87 5.96 -6.10 5.29
N ARG A 88 5.49 -7.33 5.01
CA ARG A 88 4.11 -7.60 4.58
C ARG A 88 3.06 -7.29 5.64
N LEU A 89 3.40 -7.50 6.92
CA LEU A 89 2.50 -7.17 8.03
C LEU A 89 2.37 -5.65 8.23
N ARG A 90 3.42 -4.90 7.88
CA ARG A 90 3.45 -3.44 8.00
C ARG A 90 2.89 -2.70 6.79
N ASN A 91 2.82 -3.37 5.64
CA ASN A 91 2.18 -2.83 4.43
C ASN A 91 0.66 -2.71 4.60
N SER A 92 0.09 -1.78 3.83
CA SER A 92 -1.34 -1.69 3.58
C SER A 92 -1.91 -3.01 3.01
N PRO A 93 -3.23 -3.26 3.09
CA PRO A 93 -3.84 -4.47 2.51
C PRO A 93 -3.51 -4.68 1.03
N VAL A 94 -3.50 -3.61 0.23
CA VAL A 94 -3.14 -3.65 -1.20
C VAL A 94 -1.65 -3.93 -1.37
N GLY A 95 -0.78 -3.22 -0.65
CA GLY A 95 0.67 -3.43 -0.69
C GLY A 95 1.06 -4.84 -0.25
N ARG A 96 0.33 -5.42 0.70
CA ARG A 96 0.46 -6.82 1.13
C ARG A 96 0.02 -7.78 0.03
N ALA A 97 -1.14 -7.56 -0.59
CA ALA A 97 -1.61 -8.37 -1.72
C ALA A 97 -0.63 -8.33 -2.90
N TYR A 98 -0.11 -7.14 -3.23
CA TYR A 98 0.93 -6.94 -4.24
C TYR A 98 2.21 -7.73 -3.89
N ALA A 99 2.71 -7.62 -2.66
CA ALA A 99 3.91 -8.31 -2.21
C ALA A 99 3.77 -9.85 -2.20
N LYS A 100 2.57 -10.36 -1.88
CA LYS A 100 2.26 -11.80 -1.95
C LYS A 100 2.18 -12.30 -3.40
N LYS A 101 1.54 -11.54 -4.29
CA LYS A 101 1.45 -11.87 -5.72
C LYS A 101 2.82 -11.85 -6.40
N LEU A 102 3.69 -10.90 -6.03
CA LEU A 102 5.02 -10.79 -6.61
C LEU A 102 5.97 -11.92 -6.18
N LYS A 103 5.84 -12.39 -4.94
CA LYS A 103 6.68 -13.48 -4.43
C LYS A 103 5.89 -14.30 -3.41
N PRO A 104 5.19 -15.37 -3.80
CA PRO A 104 4.34 -16.13 -2.88
C PRO A 104 5.11 -16.70 -1.68
N SER A 105 6.31 -17.24 -1.91
CA SER A 105 7.17 -17.85 -0.89
C SER A 105 8.66 -17.52 -1.06
N GLY A 106 9.43 -17.73 0.00
CA GLY A 106 10.90 -17.76 -0.06
C GLY A 106 11.40 -18.95 -0.91
N ARG A 107 12.56 -18.81 -1.56
CA ARG A 107 13.20 -19.92 -2.26
C ARG A 107 13.93 -20.80 -1.24
N THR A 108 13.99 -22.11 -1.49
CA THR A 108 14.73 -23.03 -0.62
C THR A 108 16.25 -22.87 -0.82
N MET A 109 17.04 -23.42 0.10
CA MET A 109 18.50 -23.42 -0.06
C MET A 109 18.94 -24.16 -1.32
N ALA A 110 18.33 -25.31 -1.63
CA ALA A 110 18.62 -26.07 -2.84
C ALA A 110 18.33 -25.27 -4.11
N ASP A 111 17.18 -24.57 -4.17
CA ASP A 111 16.85 -23.72 -5.31
C ASP A 111 17.85 -22.58 -5.49
N LEU A 112 18.31 -21.99 -4.39
CA LEU A 112 19.24 -20.87 -4.42
C LEU A 112 20.64 -21.32 -4.84
N THR A 113 21.15 -22.41 -4.25
CA THR A 113 22.48 -22.95 -4.60
C THR A 113 22.53 -23.33 -6.06
N GLU A 114 21.50 -24.02 -6.57
CA GLU A 114 21.44 -24.44 -7.97
C GLU A 114 21.27 -23.25 -8.93
N HIS A 115 20.46 -22.26 -8.54
CA HIS A 115 20.29 -21.04 -9.33
C HIS A 115 21.61 -20.27 -9.48
N TYR A 116 22.35 -20.08 -8.38
CA TYR A 116 23.60 -19.34 -8.41
C TYR A 116 24.76 -20.16 -9.00
N SER A 117 24.81 -21.48 -8.78
CA SER A 117 25.82 -22.35 -9.43
C SER A 117 25.66 -22.31 -10.95
N THR A 118 24.44 -22.49 -11.45
CA THR A 118 24.14 -22.43 -12.88
C THR A 118 24.46 -21.05 -13.46
N ARG A 119 24.08 -19.98 -12.75
CA ARG A 119 24.31 -18.61 -13.21
C ARG A 119 25.79 -18.24 -13.28
N MET A 120 26.60 -18.68 -12.32
CA MET A 120 28.00 -18.27 -12.17
C MET A 120 28.97 -19.20 -12.89
N PHE A 121 28.67 -20.50 -12.91
CA PHE A 121 29.59 -21.55 -13.36
C PHE A 121 28.98 -22.49 -14.43
N GLN A 122 27.69 -22.32 -14.77
CA GLN A 122 26.98 -23.16 -15.76
C GLN A 122 27.01 -24.65 -15.40
N GLN A 123 27.06 -24.95 -14.11
CA GLN A 123 27.22 -26.28 -13.54
C GLN A 123 26.29 -26.47 -12.34
N SER A 124 25.93 -27.72 -12.04
CA SER A 124 25.15 -28.04 -10.84
C SER A 124 25.97 -27.79 -9.59
N PHE A 125 25.33 -27.41 -8.50
CA PHE A 125 26.04 -27.04 -7.27
C PHE A 125 26.93 -28.18 -6.74
N GLU A 126 26.46 -29.42 -6.86
CA GLU A 126 27.17 -30.61 -6.39
C GLU A 126 28.43 -30.93 -7.20
N SER A 127 28.48 -30.51 -8.47
CA SER A 127 29.65 -30.71 -9.34
C SER A 127 30.77 -29.68 -9.14
N LEU A 128 30.50 -28.64 -8.34
CA LEU A 128 31.45 -27.57 -8.08
C LEU A 128 32.53 -27.98 -7.07
N SER A 129 33.76 -27.49 -7.28
CA SER A 129 34.82 -27.56 -6.27
C SER A 129 34.46 -26.78 -5.00
N GLU A 130 35.08 -27.11 -3.86
CA GLU A 130 34.81 -26.43 -2.58
C GLU A 130 34.99 -24.90 -2.67
N ARG A 131 35.99 -24.42 -3.42
CA ARG A 131 36.20 -22.98 -3.64
C ARG A 131 35.05 -22.34 -4.43
N GLN A 132 34.56 -23.02 -5.46
CA GLN A 132 33.42 -22.55 -6.24
C GLN A 132 32.13 -22.56 -5.39
N GLN A 133 31.90 -23.61 -4.59
CA GLN A 133 30.77 -23.68 -3.66
C GLN A 133 30.81 -22.52 -2.63
N ALA A 134 31.98 -22.22 -2.07
CA ALA A 134 32.15 -21.08 -1.16
C ALA A 134 31.82 -19.75 -1.84
N THR A 135 32.16 -19.61 -3.12
CA THR A 135 31.84 -18.43 -3.93
C THR A 135 30.34 -18.31 -4.17
N VAL A 136 29.65 -19.40 -4.46
CA VAL A 136 28.18 -19.44 -4.57
C VAL A 136 27.53 -18.99 -3.26
N PHE A 137 27.99 -19.51 -2.11
CA PHE A 137 27.45 -19.09 -0.82
C PHE A 137 27.69 -17.60 -0.53
N LYS A 138 28.86 -17.06 -0.86
CA LYS A 138 29.14 -15.62 -0.71
C LYS A 138 28.19 -14.78 -1.57
N GLU A 139 27.96 -15.18 -2.82
CA GLU A 139 27.00 -14.53 -3.71
C GLU A 139 25.57 -14.61 -3.17
N MET A 140 25.17 -15.74 -2.58
CA MET A 140 23.86 -15.87 -1.93
C MET A 140 23.68 -14.84 -0.81
N ILE A 141 24.67 -14.71 0.08
CA ILE A 141 24.64 -13.73 1.19
C ILE A 141 24.52 -12.31 0.64
N GLN A 142 25.34 -11.94 -0.35
CA GLN A 142 25.31 -10.61 -0.94
C GLN A 142 23.98 -10.33 -1.66
N SER A 143 23.50 -11.31 -2.42
CA SER A 143 22.22 -11.21 -3.13
C SER A 143 21.03 -11.06 -2.17
N ALA A 144 21.14 -11.64 -0.96
CA ALA A 144 20.14 -11.50 0.09
C ALA A 144 19.98 -10.04 0.56
N GLY A 145 20.98 -9.17 0.36
CA GLY A 145 20.89 -7.73 0.61
C GLY A 145 20.47 -6.89 -0.60
N ARG A 146 20.34 -7.47 -1.80
CA ARG A 146 20.05 -6.70 -3.02
C ARG A 146 18.55 -6.41 -3.19
N ASP A 147 18.29 -5.20 -3.69
CA ASP A 147 16.98 -4.70 -4.08
C ASP A 147 16.58 -5.19 -5.48
N ARG A 148 15.26 -5.26 -5.71
CA ARG A 148 14.65 -5.24 -7.05
C ARG A 148 14.24 -3.80 -7.36
N GLY A 149 15.10 -3.06 -8.07
CA GLY A 149 14.96 -1.62 -8.31
C GLY A 149 13.61 -1.16 -8.90
N ALA A 150 12.95 -2.00 -9.70
CA ALA A 150 11.62 -1.66 -10.24
C ALA A 150 10.56 -1.49 -9.13
N VAL A 151 10.58 -2.33 -8.10
CA VAL A 151 9.58 -2.32 -7.03
C VAL A 151 9.80 -1.14 -6.09
N SER A 152 11.06 -0.84 -5.75
CA SER A 152 11.41 0.31 -4.93
C SER A 152 11.18 1.64 -5.65
N GLY A 153 11.44 1.70 -6.96
CA GLY A 153 11.12 2.87 -7.79
C GLY A 153 9.63 3.21 -7.79
N ILE A 154 8.77 2.20 -7.96
CA ILE A 154 7.31 2.37 -7.88
C ILE A 154 6.90 2.85 -6.48
N ALA A 155 7.36 2.17 -5.42
CA ALA A 155 7.01 2.52 -4.04
C ALA A 155 7.41 3.96 -3.69
N LYS A 156 8.62 4.39 -4.06
CA LYS A 156 9.11 5.76 -3.85
C LYS A 156 8.27 6.79 -4.60
N THR A 157 7.96 6.51 -5.87
CA THR A 157 7.17 7.43 -6.71
C THR A 157 5.76 7.60 -6.14
N LEU A 158 5.12 6.50 -5.72
CA LEU A 158 3.81 6.53 -5.06
C LEU A 158 3.86 7.23 -3.71
N GLY A 159 4.93 7.05 -2.93
CA GLY A 159 5.13 7.78 -1.67
C GLY A 159 5.23 9.30 -1.89
N VAL A 160 5.95 9.76 -2.92
CA VAL A 160 6.04 11.18 -3.27
C VAL A 160 4.71 11.71 -3.79
N ALA A 161 4.03 10.97 -4.66
CA ALA A 161 2.71 11.34 -5.17
C ALA A 161 1.68 11.44 -4.02
N GLY A 162 1.69 10.48 -3.10
CA GLY A 162 0.85 10.50 -1.89
C GLY A 162 1.11 11.74 -1.04
N LYS A 163 2.37 12.14 -0.79
CA LYS A 163 2.66 13.38 -0.06
C LYS A 163 2.05 14.62 -0.71
N ARG A 164 2.07 14.69 -2.05
CA ARG A 164 1.48 15.81 -2.80
C ARG A 164 -0.04 15.82 -2.71
N VAL A 165 -0.68 14.66 -2.91
CA VAL A 165 -2.14 14.53 -2.79
C VAL A 165 -2.60 14.90 -1.38
N LEU A 166 -1.93 14.38 -0.35
CA LEU A 166 -2.26 14.69 1.05
C LEU A 166 -2.11 16.18 1.37
N PHE A 167 -1.07 16.83 0.85
CA PHE A 167 -0.88 18.27 1.02
C PHE A 167 -2.01 19.07 0.37
N VAL A 168 -2.40 18.72 -0.86
CA VAL A 168 -3.52 19.38 -1.56
C VAL A 168 -4.83 19.16 -0.79
N SER A 169 -5.11 17.94 -0.35
CA SER A 169 -6.32 17.65 0.45
C SER A 169 -6.37 18.46 1.74
N LEU A 170 -5.24 18.61 2.43
CA LEU A 170 -5.18 19.42 3.65
C LEU A 170 -5.38 20.91 3.36
N ALA A 171 -4.84 21.41 2.25
CA ALA A 171 -5.05 22.79 1.82
C ALA A 171 -6.51 23.07 1.48
N ILE A 172 -7.19 22.15 0.80
CA ILE A 172 -8.63 22.24 0.50
C ILE A 172 -9.43 22.26 1.80
N ALA A 173 -9.18 21.31 2.71
CA ALA A 173 -9.87 21.27 4.00
C ALA A 173 -9.67 22.57 4.82
N ALA A 174 -8.46 23.13 4.84
CA ALA A 174 -8.19 24.40 5.50
C ALA A 174 -8.94 25.57 4.86
N TYR A 175 -9.06 25.59 3.53
CA TYR A 175 -9.82 26.60 2.80
C TYR A 175 -11.33 26.51 3.08
N GLU A 176 -11.89 25.30 3.12
CA GLU A 176 -13.30 25.08 3.45
C GLU A 176 -13.63 25.52 4.89
N ILE A 177 -12.76 25.18 5.86
CA ILE A 177 -12.90 25.64 7.25
C ILE A 177 -12.79 27.17 7.35
N TYR A 178 -11.93 27.80 6.55
CA TYR A 178 -11.77 29.25 6.54
C TYR A 178 -13.01 29.98 6.02
N GLN A 179 -13.64 29.47 4.95
CA GLN A 179 -14.85 30.06 4.38
C GLN A 179 -16.15 29.69 5.12
N ALA A 180 -16.13 28.68 5.99
CA ALA A 180 -17.32 28.25 6.71
C ALA A 180 -17.81 29.31 7.71
N GLU A 181 -19.10 29.65 7.62
CA GLU A 181 -19.79 30.51 8.59
C GLU A 181 -19.85 29.86 9.98
N ASP A 182 -20.03 28.53 10.03
CA ASP A 182 -20.08 27.73 11.25
C ASP A 182 -18.95 26.68 11.30
N LYS A 183 -17.81 27.11 11.84
CA LYS A 183 -16.52 26.40 11.76
C LYS A 183 -16.54 25.02 12.45
N THR A 184 -17.34 24.85 13.48
CA THR A 184 -17.41 23.62 14.28
C THR A 184 -18.10 22.49 13.52
N THR A 185 -19.23 22.79 12.89
CA THR A 185 -20.00 21.84 12.07
C THR A 185 -19.21 21.39 10.84
N GLU A 186 -18.53 22.31 10.16
CA GLU A 186 -17.70 21.96 9.00
C GLU A 186 -16.45 21.16 9.40
N THR A 187 -15.83 21.47 10.55
CA THR A 187 -14.72 20.66 11.08
C THR A 187 -15.17 19.23 11.40
N LEU A 188 -16.37 19.06 11.97
CA LEU A 188 -16.98 17.76 12.24
C LEU A 188 -17.31 17.00 10.94
N HIS A 189 -17.82 17.69 9.93
CA HIS A 189 -18.12 17.13 8.62
C HIS A 189 -16.84 16.64 7.92
N GLN A 190 -15.80 17.47 7.83
CA GLN A 190 -14.48 17.09 7.28
C GLN A 190 -13.82 15.97 8.09
N GLY A 191 -13.99 15.96 9.41
CA GLY A 191 -13.55 14.88 10.29
C GLY A 191 -14.28 13.56 10.01
N ALA A 192 -15.60 13.60 9.81
CA ALA A 192 -16.40 12.42 9.46
C ALA A 192 -16.01 11.88 8.07
N ILE A 193 -15.78 12.74 7.09
CA ILE A 193 -15.32 12.39 5.73
C ILE A 193 -13.96 11.70 5.75
N ALA A 194 -13.01 12.24 6.53
CA ALA A 194 -11.70 11.63 6.70
C ALA A 194 -11.80 10.23 7.33
N THR A 195 -12.82 9.99 8.17
CA THR A 195 -13.02 8.72 8.88
C THR A 195 -13.81 7.69 8.04
N ALA A 196 -14.81 8.12 7.26
CA ALA A 196 -15.67 7.25 6.46
C ALA A 196 -14.94 6.62 5.25
N GLY A 197 -13.98 7.32 4.65
CA GLY A 197 -13.18 6.82 3.52
C GLY A 197 -12.21 5.66 3.87
N ILE A 198 -12.14 5.23 5.12
CA ILE A 198 -11.13 4.30 5.63
C ILE A 198 -11.48 2.82 5.37
N ALA A 199 -12.75 2.43 5.38
CA ALA A 199 -13.12 1.00 5.38
C ALA A 199 -13.31 0.36 3.99
N GLY A 200 -13.87 1.07 3.00
CA GLY A 200 -14.33 0.46 1.74
C GLY A 200 -13.28 0.35 0.63
N GLY A 201 -12.52 1.41 0.38
CA GLY A 201 -11.62 1.51 -0.78
C GLY A 201 -10.47 0.50 -0.78
N TRP A 202 -9.96 0.15 0.41
CA TRP A 202 -8.82 -0.76 0.55
C TRP A 202 -9.19 -2.23 0.41
N GLY A 203 -10.39 -2.62 0.85
CA GLY A 203 -10.92 -3.96 0.62
C GLY A 203 -11.08 -4.24 -0.86
N ALA A 204 -11.71 -3.31 -1.59
CA ALA A 204 -11.89 -3.39 -3.04
C ALA A 204 -10.54 -3.39 -3.79
N GLY A 205 -9.63 -2.48 -3.43
CA GLY A 205 -8.28 -2.41 -4.01
C GLY A 205 -7.47 -3.70 -3.80
N ALA A 206 -7.52 -4.29 -2.60
CA ALA A 206 -6.82 -5.54 -2.31
C ALA A 206 -7.46 -6.72 -3.07
N ALA A 207 -8.79 -6.74 -3.19
CA ALA A 207 -9.53 -7.75 -3.92
C ALA A 207 -9.18 -7.74 -5.42
N VAL A 208 -9.12 -6.59 -6.09
CA VAL A 208 -8.76 -6.54 -7.53
C VAL A 208 -7.31 -6.97 -7.80
N VAL A 209 -6.40 -6.75 -6.85
CA VAL A 209 -5.02 -7.25 -6.95
C VAL A 209 -4.98 -8.77 -6.75
N ALA A 210 -5.69 -9.27 -5.74
CA ALA A 210 -5.75 -10.69 -5.37
C ALA A 210 -6.45 -11.54 -6.44
N THR A 211 -7.53 -11.05 -7.03
CA THR A 211 -8.34 -11.73 -8.07
C THR A 211 -7.71 -11.67 -9.45
N GLY A 212 -6.63 -10.92 -9.65
CA GLY A 212 -5.95 -10.84 -10.93
C GLY A 212 -6.49 -9.77 -11.88
N VAL A 213 -7.59 -9.08 -11.54
CA VAL A 213 -8.23 -8.05 -12.36
C VAL A 213 -7.28 -6.91 -12.69
N CYS A 214 -6.48 -6.46 -11.71
CA CYS A 214 -5.38 -5.54 -11.96
C CYS A 214 -4.05 -6.29 -11.99
N ALA A 215 -3.25 -6.00 -13.03
CA ALA A 215 -1.83 -6.34 -13.03
C ALA A 215 -1.17 -5.64 -11.84
N ALA A 216 -0.34 -6.39 -11.10
CA ALA A 216 0.35 -5.88 -9.92
C ALA A 216 1.13 -4.57 -10.25
N THR A 217 1.66 -4.48 -11.47
CA THR A 217 2.46 -3.36 -11.98
C THR A 217 1.66 -2.18 -12.51
N ALA A 218 0.33 -2.12 -12.32
CA ALA A 218 -0.51 -1.02 -12.79
C ALA A 218 -1.04 -0.16 -11.61
N PRO A 219 -0.24 0.79 -11.08
CA PRO A 219 -0.66 1.67 -9.99
C PRO A 219 -1.96 2.43 -10.26
N LEU A 220 -2.22 2.77 -11.53
CA LEU A 220 -3.45 3.44 -11.95
C LEU A 220 -4.68 2.56 -11.76
N CYS A 221 -4.61 1.27 -12.11
CA CYS A 221 -5.73 0.33 -11.94
C CYS A 221 -6.10 0.17 -10.47
N ILE A 222 -5.08 0.09 -9.61
CA ILE A 222 -5.22 -0.02 -8.15
C ILE A 222 -5.79 1.27 -7.56
N GLY A 223 -5.28 2.43 -7.98
CA GLY A 223 -5.77 3.73 -7.53
C GLY A 223 -7.22 3.97 -7.92
N VAL A 224 -7.59 3.66 -9.17
CA VAL A 224 -8.98 3.77 -9.65
C VAL A 224 -9.89 2.82 -8.89
N ALA A 225 -9.51 1.55 -8.70
CA ALA A 225 -10.32 0.60 -7.94
C ALA A 225 -10.48 0.99 -6.46
N ALA A 226 -9.45 1.55 -5.83
CA ALA A 226 -9.52 2.06 -4.46
C ALA A 226 -10.42 3.30 -4.35
N ILE A 227 -10.36 4.20 -5.35
CA ILE A 227 -11.22 5.38 -5.43
C ILE A 227 -12.68 4.98 -5.66
N VAL A 228 -12.95 4.12 -6.64
CA VAL A 228 -14.30 3.62 -6.94
C VAL A 228 -14.88 2.83 -5.76
N GLY A 229 -14.09 1.96 -5.13
CA GLY A 229 -14.52 1.22 -3.94
C GLY A 229 -14.78 2.12 -2.73
N GLY A 230 -14.01 3.20 -2.56
CA GLY A 230 -14.25 4.20 -1.51
C GLY A 230 -15.53 4.98 -1.72
N ILE A 231 -15.80 5.42 -2.96
CA ILE A 231 -17.04 6.11 -3.34
C ILE A 231 -18.26 5.20 -3.15
N LEU A 232 -18.17 3.93 -3.54
CA LEU A 232 -19.28 2.98 -3.37
C LEU A 232 -19.56 2.69 -1.88
N ALA A 233 -18.52 2.62 -1.05
CA ALA A 233 -18.68 2.41 0.37
C ALA A 233 -19.25 3.64 1.09
N SER A 234 -18.88 4.85 0.69
CA SER A 234 -19.44 6.08 1.27
C SER A 234 -20.93 6.23 0.95
N ALA A 235 -21.34 5.89 -0.28
CA ALA A 235 -22.76 5.88 -0.66
C ALA A 235 -23.56 4.86 0.19
N GLY A 236 -22.93 3.75 0.57
CA GLY A 236 -23.51 2.78 1.51
C GLY A 236 -23.63 3.33 2.93
N THR A 237 -22.66 4.11 3.42
CA THR A 237 -22.74 4.73 4.75
C THR A 237 -23.79 5.82 4.83
N ASP A 238 -24.01 6.62 3.79
CA ASP A 238 -25.08 7.64 3.78
C ASP A 238 -26.47 7.00 3.91
N LEU A 239 -26.67 5.83 3.29
CA LEU A 239 -27.88 5.03 3.42
C LEU A 239 -28.06 4.47 4.86
N LEU A 240 -26.95 4.13 5.51
CA LEU A 240 -26.89 3.56 6.86
C LEU A 240 -27.06 4.65 7.95
N PHE A 241 -26.53 5.85 7.74
CA PHE A 241 -26.72 7.00 8.63
C PHE A 241 -28.15 7.56 8.53
N GLY A 242 -28.73 7.61 7.33
CA GLY A 242 -30.12 8.02 7.13
C GLY A 242 -31.14 7.05 7.74
N THR A 243 -30.77 5.79 7.99
CA THR A 243 -31.62 4.80 8.66
C THR A 243 -31.42 4.74 10.17
N MET A 244 -30.25 5.11 10.70
CA MET A 244 -29.99 5.13 12.15
C MET A 244 -30.27 6.48 12.85
N TYR A 245 -30.24 7.62 12.14
CA TYR A 245 -30.57 8.93 12.70
C TYR A 245 -31.87 9.50 12.11
N VAL A 246 -33.00 8.93 12.54
CA VAL A 246 -34.29 9.65 12.50
C VAL A 246 -34.29 10.63 13.67
N LEU A 247 -33.93 11.89 13.43
CA LEU A 247 -34.32 12.97 14.36
C LEU A 247 -35.86 13.06 14.31
N PRO A 248 -36.56 13.12 15.46
CA PRO A 248 -38.00 13.25 15.46
C PRO A 248 -38.36 14.57 14.80
N GLN A 249 -39.12 14.52 13.70
CA GLN A 249 -39.77 15.72 13.18
C GLN A 249 -40.66 16.28 14.30
N GLU A 250 -40.34 17.49 14.75
CA GLU A 250 -41.25 18.36 15.48
C GLU A 250 -42.58 18.40 14.72
N ARG A 251 -43.65 18.07 15.44
CA ARG A 251 -45.03 18.19 14.99
C ARG A 251 -45.30 19.64 14.64
N ASN A 252 -45.94 19.87 13.50
CA ASN A 252 -47.03 20.83 13.34
C ASN A 252 -47.93 20.35 12.21
#